data_AF-J1EME2-F1
#
_entry.id   AF-J1EME2-F1
#
_cell.length_a   1.000
_cell.length_b   1.000
_cell.length_c   1.000
_cell.angle_alpha   90.00
_cell.angle_beta   90.00
_cell.angle_gamma   90.00
#
_symmetry.space_group_name_H-M   'P 1'
#
loop_
_entity.id
_entity.type
_entity.pdbx_description
1 polymer ?
#
loop_
_entity_poly.entity_id
_entity_poly.type
_entity_poly.pdbx_seq_one_letter_code
_entity_poly.pdbx_strand_id
1 'polypeptide(L)' 'MSVRFEEIPTACGRCFGRVTLNSSGTLNALAHNMVDRLAAQLTQWARDPRIQSPHPLTDLA' A
#
# COMPACT_ATOMS: atom_id res chain seq x y z
N MET A 1 -9.90 -14.65 2.63
CA MET A 1 -8.88 -13.84 1.92
C MET A 1 -9.15 -12.37 2.20
N SER A 2 -8.21 -11.66 2.82
CA SER A 2 -8.43 -10.27 3.24
C SER A 2 -7.22 -9.38 2.94
N VAL A 3 -7.47 -8.09 2.74
CA VAL A 3 -6.43 -7.06 2.63
C VAL A 3 -6.74 -5.95 3.63
N ARG A 4 -5.71 -5.51 4.36
CA ARG A 4 -5.78 -4.45 5.36
C ARG A 4 -4.93 -3.26 4.90
N PHE A 5 -5.48 -2.06 5.09
CA PHE A 5 -4.84 -0.79 4.75
C PHE A 5 -4.57 0.01 6.02
N GLU A 6 -3.41 0.64 6.08
CA GLU A 6 -3.01 1.53 7.18
C GLU A 6 -2.21 2.70 6.64
N GLU A 7 -2.28 3.84 7.32
CA GLU A 7 -1.43 5.00 7.04
C GLU A 7 -0.53 5.25 8.24
N ILE A 8 0.77 5.33 7.99
CA ILE A 8 1.78 5.56 9.03
C ILE A 8 2.23 7.02 8.92
N PRO A 9 1.90 7.88 9.89
CA PRO A 9 2.30 9.27 9.87
C PRO A 9 3.81 9.41 10.09
N THR A 10 4.41 10.42 9.47
CA THR A 10 5.83 10.76 9.61
C THR A 10 5.99 12.13 10.27
N ALA A 11 7.15 12.36 10.88
CA ALA A 11 7.45 13.62 11.55
C ALA A 11 7.43 14.85 10.61
N CYS A 12 7.62 14.66 9.30
CA CYS A 12 7.60 15.73 8.30
C CYS A 12 6.19 16.03 7.74
N GLY A 13 5.13 15.47 8.33
CA GLY A 13 3.74 15.71 7.92
C GLY A 13 3.28 14.90 6.72
N ARG A 14 4.14 14.01 6.18
CA ARG A 14 3.78 13.02 5.16
C ARG A 14 3.33 11.71 5.82
N CYS A 15 2.76 10.81 5.04
CA CYS A 15 2.31 9.50 5.47
C CYS A 15 2.83 8.41 4.52
N PHE A 16 3.10 7.23 5.06
CA PHE A 16 3.29 6.02 4.27
C PHE A 16 2.00 5.21 4.22
N GLY A 17 1.52 4.88 3.03
CA GLY A 17 0.47 3.89 2.85
C GLY A 17 1.02 2.48 3.00
N ARG A 18 0.49 1.69 3.92
CA ARG A 18 0.86 0.29 4.15
C ARG A 18 -0.31 -0.62 3.79
N VAL A 19 0.00 -1.66 3.01
CA VAL A 19 -0.94 -2.72 2.67
C VAL A 19 -0.44 -4.04 3.25
N THR A 20 -1.31 -4.75 3.95
CA THR A 20 -1.06 -6.13 4.39
C THR A 20 -2.01 -7.09 3.69
N LEU A 21 -1.46 -8.02 2.91
CA LEU A 21 -2.20 -9.18 2.42
C LEU A 21 -2.36 -10.16 3.58
N ASN A 22 -3.60 -10.37 4.03
CA ASN A 22 -3.92 -11.19 5.19
C ASN A 22 -4.71 -12.43 4.73
N SER A 23 -3.98 -13.31 4.05
CA SER A 23 -4.46 -14.60 3.51
C SER A 23 -3.39 -15.68 3.75
N SER A 24 -3.04 -15.91 5.02
CA SER A 24 -1.95 -16.81 5.42
C SER A 24 -2.14 -18.26 4.97
N GLY A 25 -3.38 -18.76 4.94
CA GLY A 25 -3.71 -20.11 4.46
C GLY A 25 -3.46 -20.34 2.96
N THR A 26 -3.21 -19.28 2.19
CA THR A 26 -2.85 -19.36 0.76
C THR A 26 -1.48 -18.72 0.49
N LEU A 27 -0.60 -18.63 1.49
CA LEU A 27 0.69 -17.94 1.40
C LEU A 27 0.57 -16.52 0.84
N ASN A 28 -0.49 -15.80 1.25
CA ASN A 28 -0.81 -14.45 0.75
C ASN A 28 -1.06 -14.38 -0.77
N ALA A 29 -1.51 -15.48 -1.38
CA ALA A 29 -1.95 -15.48 -2.78
C ALA A 29 -2.89 -14.31 -3.08
N LEU A 30 -2.62 -13.64 -4.20
CA LEU A 30 -3.35 -12.47 -4.64
C LEU A 30 -4.61 -12.90 -5.38
N ALA A 31 -5.77 -12.72 -4.74
CA ALA A 31 -7.06 -12.98 -5.36
C ALA A 31 -7.57 -11.76 -6.15
N HIS A 32 -8.46 -11.98 -7.12
CA HIS A 32 -9.02 -10.93 -7.98
C HIS A 32 -9.65 -9.78 -7.18
N ASN A 33 -10.47 -10.09 -6.18
CA ASN A 33 -11.07 -9.09 -5.30
C ASN A 33 -10.04 -8.28 -4.47
N MET A 34 -8.84 -8.83 -4.22
CA MET A 34 -7.76 -8.11 -3.56
C MET A 34 -7.08 -7.15 -4.54
N VAL A 35 -6.95 -7.52 -5.80
CA VAL A 35 -6.45 -6.64 -6.88
C VAL A 35 -7.33 -5.41 -7.02
N ASP A 36 -8.65 -5.57 -7.07
CA ASP A 36 -9.57 -4.42 -7.23
C ASP A 36 -9.46 -3.44 -6.05
N ARG A 37 -9.39 -3.97 -4.82
CA ARG A 37 -9.24 -3.16 -3.60
C ARG A 37 -7.89 -2.46 -3.56
N LEU A 38 -6.83 -3.14 -3.99
CA LEU A 38 -5.49 -2.57 -4.09
C LEU A 38 -5.44 -1.44 -5.12
N ALA A 39 -5.98 -1.69 -6.32
CA ALA A 39 -6.00 -0.70 -7.39
C ALA A 39 -6.73 0.57 -6.97
N ALA A 40 -7.90 0.43 -6.31
CA ALA A 40 -8.65 1.57 -5.79
C ALA A 40 -7.85 2.36 -4.73
N GLN A 41 -7.27 1.67 -3.74
CA GLN A 41 -6.53 2.34 -2.66
C GLN A 41 -5.25 3.01 -3.16
N LEU A 42 -4.49 2.33 -4.02
CA LEU A 42 -3.25 2.88 -4.60
C LEU A 42 -3.55 4.09 -5.48
N THR A 43 -4.65 4.06 -6.26
CA THR A 43 -5.09 5.21 -7.06
C THR A 43 -5.48 6.40 -6.18
N GLN A 44 -6.14 6.15 -5.04
CA GLN A 44 -6.48 7.19 -4.09
C GLN A 44 -5.22 7.81 -3.46
N TRP A 45 -4.30 6.97 -2.99
CA TRP A 45 -3.05 7.42 -2.39
C TRP A 45 -2.12 8.15 -3.38
N ALA A 46 -2.10 7.75 -4.65
CA ALA A 46 -1.36 8.46 -5.69
C ALA A 46 -1.84 9.90 -5.90
N ARG A 47 -3.08 10.22 -5.49
CA ARG A 47 -3.66 11.57 -5.55
C ARG A 47 -3.57 12.32 -4.22
N ASP A 48 -3.18 11.64 -3.13
CA ASP A 48 -3.05 12.28 -1.81
C ASP A 48 -1.65 12.90 -1.68
N PRO A 49 -1.53 14.24 -1.58
CA PRO A 49 -0.24 14.91 -1.47
C PRO A 49 0.50 14.59 -0.17
N ARG A 50 -0.18 14.01 0.82
CA ARG A 50 0.43 13.56 2.07
C ARG A 50 1.09 12.20 1.91
N ILE A 51 0.62 11.35 0.99
CA ILE A 51 1.15 10.00 0.83
C ILE A 51 2.38 10.07 -0.07
N GLN A 52 3.54 9.73 0.50
CA GLN A 52 4.78 9.69 -0.27
C GLN A 52 4.74 8.48 -1.22
N SER A 53 4.65 8.74 -2.52
CA SER A 53 4.87 7.70 -3.53
C SER A 53 6.26 7.07 -3.31
N PRO A 54 6.41 5.73 -3.39
CA PRO A 54 7.70 5.09 -3.21
C PRO A 54 8.69 5.70 -4.21
N HIS A 55 9.73 6.33 -3.67
CA HIS A 55 10.87 6.76 -4.47
C HIS A 55 11.46 5.50 -5.12
N PRO A 56 11.78 5.51 -6.43
CA PRO A 56 12.40 4.35 -7.05
C PRO A 56 13.68 3.99 -6.28
N LEU A 57 13.90 2.69 -6.04
CA LEU A 57 15.02 2.14 -5.25
C LEU A 57 16.40 2.37 -5.91
N THR A 58 16.50 3.30 -6.85
CA THR A 58 17.72 3.64 -7.60
C THR A 58 18.81 4.31 -6.76
N ASP A 59 18.54 4.59 -5.48
CA ASP A 59 19.45 5.27 -4.54
C ASP A 59 20.11 4.30 -3.53
N LEU A 60 20.08 3.00 -3.82
CA LEU A 60 20.72 1.94 -3.00
C LEU A 60 21.94 1.30 -3.69
N ALA A 61 22.61 2.03 -4.60
CA ALA A 61 23.81 1.57 -5.30
C ALA A 61 25.06 2.34 -4.88
#